data_AF-A0A523P7T7-F1
#
_entry.id   AF-A0A523P7T7-F1
#
_cell.length_a   1.000
_cell.length_b   1.000
_cell.length_c   1.000
_cell.angle_alpha   90.00
_cell.angle_beta   90.00
_cell.angle_gamma   90.00
#
_symmetry.space_group_name_H-M   'P 1'
#
loop_
_entity.id
_entity.type
_entity.pdbx_description
1 polymer ?
#
loop_
_entity_poly.entity_id
_entity_poly.type
_entity_poly.pdbx_seq_one_letter_code
_entity_poly.pdbx_strand_id
1 'polypeptide(L)' 'MDEPTRRAHDGIARAVAGRSPEGPIVLADEYLRALERVERLPVNRPGADKSWTERALFSWMSAVARARRVPPE' A
#
# COMPACT_ATOMS: atom_id res chain seq x y z
N MET A 1 -4.95 -5.25 20.01
CA MET A 1 -4.02 -5.08 18.89
C MET A 1 -2.77 -5.87 19.23
N ASP A 2 -2.27 -6.70 18.30
CA ASP A 2 -1.05 -7.47 18.57
C ASP A 2 0.21 -6.57 18.50
N GLU A 3 1.30 -7.07 19.07
CA GLU A 3 2.55 -6.31 19.20
C GLU A 3 3.18 -5.92 17.85
N PRO A 4 3.18 -6.78 16.80
CA PRO A 4 3.61 -6.39 15.46
C PRO A 4 2.78 -5.25 14.87
N THR A 5 1.45 -5.31 14.98
CA THR A 5 0.55 -4.27 14.45
C THR A 5 0.77 -2.95 15.15
N ARG A 6 0.94 -2.97 16.48
CA ARG A 6 1.25 -1.78 17.27
C ARG A 6 2.56 -1.13 16.82
N ARG A 7 3.62 -1.92 16.62
CA ARG A 7 4.91 -1.40 16.13
C ARG A 7 4.82 -0.82 14.71
N ALA A 8 4.03 -1.44 13.83
CA ALA A 8 3.80 -0.91 12.49
C ALA A 8 3.08 0.45 12.54
N HIS A 9 2.04 0.57 13.37
CA HIS A 9 1.32 1.83 13.59
C HIS A 9 2.24 2.91 14.18
N ASP A 10 3.03 2.57 15.20
CA ASP A 10 3.99 3.50 15.81
C ASP A 10 5.05 3.98 14.80
N GLY A 11 5.52 3.09 13.91
CA GLY A 11 6.44 3.42 12.83
C GLY A 11 5.85 4.39 11.80
N ILE A 12 4.61 4.15 11.38
CA ILE A 12 3.86 5.06 10.50
C ILE A 12 3.68 6.42 11.18
N ALA A 13 3.22 6.42 12.44
CA ALA A 13 3.03 7.64 13.21
C ALA A 13 4.31 8.47 13.32
N ARG A 14 5.47 7.83 13.56
CA ARG A 14 6.78 8.50 13.56
C ARG A 14 7.17 9.05 12.20
N ALA A 15 6.93 8.29 11.12
CA ALA A 15 7.24 8.73 9.76
C ALA A 15 6.39 9.94 9.34
N VAL A 16 5.12 9.98 9.76
CA VAL A 16 4.21 11.10 9.54
C VAL A 16 4.57 12.29 10.43
N ALA A 17 4.93 12.06 11.69
CA ALA A 17 5.32 13.13 12.62
C ALA A 17 6.59 13.88 12.20
N GLY A 18 7.54 13.21 11.52
CA GLY A 18 8.79 13.81 11.03
C GLY A 18 8.67 14.55 9.69
N ARG A 19 7.54 14.42 8.99
CA ARG A 19 7.26 15.13 7.73
C ARG A 19 5.96 15.89 7.89
N SER A 20 6.02 17.11 8.41
CA SER A 20 4.96 18.06 8.07
C SER A 20 4.99 18.21 6.55
N PRO A 21 3.92 17.87 5.82
CA PRO A 21 3.85 18.30 4.43
C PRO A 21 3.97 19.83 4.47
N GLU A 22 4.96 20.39 3.78
CA GLU A 22 5.26 21.84 3.74
C GLU A 22 4.10 22.68 3.16
N GLY A 23 3.00 22.01 2.82
CA GLY A 23 1.79 22.52 2.24
C GLY A 23 1.05 21.38 1.54
N PRO A 24 -0.14 21.66 0.97
CA PRO A 24 -0.80 20.71 0.09
C PRO A 24 0.13 20.35 -1.08
N ILE A 25 0.30 19.06 -1.34
CA ILE A 25 1.00 18.59 -2.53
C ILE A 25 0.08 18.84 -3.72
N VAL A 26 0.45 19.79 -4.57
CA VAL A 26 -0.25 20.04 -5.82
C VAL A 26 0.13 18.94 -6.81
N LEU A 27 -0.85 18.11 -7.16
CA LEU A 27 -0.67 17.05 -8.15
C LEU A 27 -0.79 17.66 -9.55
N ALA A 28 0.07 17.22 -10.47
CA ALA A 28 -0.02 17.64 -11.87
C ALA A 28 -1.32 17.14 -12.51
N ASP A 29 -1.89 17.91 -13.44
CA ASP A 29 -3.14 17.56 -14.12
C ASP A 29 -3.07 16.20 -14.83
N GLU A 30 -1.90 15.84 -15.36
CA GLU A 30 -1.69 14.53 -15.98
C GLU A 30 -1.86 13.39 -14.97
N TYR A 31 -1.32 13.58 -13.77
CA TYR A 31 -1.46 12.62 -12.67
C TYR A 31 -2.91 12.51 -12.21
N LEU A 32 -3.63 13.64 -12.10
CA LEU A 32 -5.05 13.65 -11.77
C LEU A 32 -5.89 12.90 -12.82
N ARG A 33 -5.60 13.09 -14.11
CA ARG A 33 -6.26 12.32 -15.18
C ARG A 33 -5.95 10.82 -15.12
N ALA A 34 -4.72 10.45 -14.76
CA ALA A 34 -4.35 9.06 -14.57
C ALA A 34 -5.10 8.43 -13.38
N LEU A 35 -5.16 9.14 -12.26
CA LEU A 35 -5.94 8.74 -11.09
C LEU A 35 -7.40 8.53 -11.43
N GLU A 36 -8.03 9.48 -12.12
CA GLU A 36 -9.43 9.38 -12.48
C GLU A 36 -9.74 8.15 -13.34
N ARG A 37 -8.84 7.80 -14.28
CA ARG A 37 -8.97 6.58 -15.08
C ARG A 37 -8.89 5.32 -14.22
N VAL A 38 -7.98 5.30 -13.23
CA VAL A 38 -7.83 4.18 -12.30
C VAL A 38 -9.06 4.06 -11.40
N GLU A 39 -9.54 5.14 -10.80
CA GLU A 39 -10.71 5.13 -9.91
C GLU A 39 -11.99 4.70 -10.62
N ARG A 40 -12.12 4.99 -11.92
CA ARG A 40 -13.26 4.56 -12.73
C ARG A 40 -13.31 3.06 -13.02
N LEU A 41 -12.21 2.32 -12.80
CA LEU A 41 -12.17 0.88 -13.02
C LEU A 41 -13.20 0.18 -12.12
N PRO A 42 -13.94 -0.84 -12.62
CA PRO A 42 -14.96 -1.53 -11.85
C PRO A 42 -14.48 -2.05 -10.49
N VAL A 43 -13.23 -2.51 -10.41
CA VAL A 43 -12.58 -3.04 -9.19
C VAL A 43 -12.34 -1.99 -8.11
N ASN A 44 -12.36 -0.70 -8.46
CA ASN A 44 -12.11 0.42 -7.56
C ASN A 44 -13.40 1.11 -7.08
N ARG A 45 -14.57 0.70 -7.59
CA ARG A 45 -15.85 1.25 -7.15
C ARG A 45 -16.17 0.88 -5.69
N PRO A 46 -16.90 1.73 -4.95
CA PRO A 46 -17.45 1.34 -3.65
C PRO A 46 -18.26 0.04 -3.77
N GLY A 47 -18.05 -0.90 -2.84
CA GLY A 47 -18.71 -2.21 -2.86
C GLY A 47 -18.13 -3.24 -3.84
N ALA A 48 -17.13 -2.89 -4.66
CA ALA A 48 -16.44 -3.86 -5.49
C ALA A 48 -15.71 -4.91 -4.64
N ASP A 49 -15.70 -6.16 -5.11
CA ASP A 49 -14.95 -7.24 -4.49
C ASP A 49 -13.45 -6.92 -4.50
N LYS A 50 -12.87 -6.87 -3.30
CA LYS A 50 -11.43 -6.62 -3.09
C LYS A 50 -10.67 -7.88 -2.71
N SER A 51 -11.24 -9.08 -2.87
CA SER A 51 -10.55 -10.35 -2.63
C SER A 51 -9.23 -10.50 -3.41
N TRP A 52 -9.07 -9.75 -4.50
CA TRP A 52 -7.82 -9.68 -5.25
C TRP A 52 -6.66 -9.10 -4.44
N THR A 53 -6.90 -8.17 -3.50
CA THR A 53 -5.83 -7.59 -2.65
C THR A 53 -5.30 -8.64 -1.68
N GLU A 54 -6.17 -9.45 -1.10
CA GLU A 54 -5.80 -10.56 -0.22
C GLU A 54 -4.99 -11.61 -0.98
N ARG A 55 -5.43 -11.97 -2.19
CA ARG A 55 -4.68 -12.88 -3.07
C ARG A 55 -3.31 -12.32 -3.43
N ALA A 56 -3.23 -11.03 -3.76
CA ALA A 56 -1.96 -10.36 -4.08
C ALA A 56 -1.02 -10.35 -2.87
N LEU A 57 -1.53 -10.03 -1.68
CA LEU A 57 -0.77 -10.05 -0.43
C LEU A 57 -0.24 -11.45 -0.12
N PHE A 58 -1.10 -12.47 -0.22
CA PHE A 58 -0.71 -13.87 0.01
C PHE A 58 0.36 -14.33 -0.99
N SER A 59 0.22 -13.96 -2.27
CA SER A 59 1.20 -14.26 -3.31
C SER A 59 2.55 -13.60 -3.01
N TRP A 60 2.55 -12.33 -2.61
CA TRP A 60 3.76 -11.60 -2.25
C TRP A 60 4.45 -12.19 -1.02
N MET A 61 3.71 -12.46 0.05
CA MET A 61 4.23 -13.12 1.25
C MET A 61 4.85 -14.49 0.92
N SER A 62 4.19 -15.26 0.06
CA SER A 62 4.69 -16.55 -0.39
C SER A 62 6.00 -16.40 -1.19
N ALA A 63 6.09 -15.39 -2.06
CA ALA A 63 7.30 -15.09 -2.82
C ALA A 63 8.46 -14.69 -1.89
N VAL A 64 8.22 -13.82 -0.92
CA VAL A 64 9.22 -13.40 0.07
C VAL A 64 9.67 -14.57 0.93
N ALA A 65 8.75 -15.40 1.41
CA ALA A 65 9.07 -16.58 2.20
C ALA A 65 9.92 -17.58 1.41
N ARG A 66 9.64 -17.74 0.11
CA ARG A 66 10.46 -18.56 -0.79
C ARG A 66 11.85 -17.96 -0.96
N ALA A 67 11.97 -16.68 -1.27
CA ALA A 67 13.25 -15.99 -1.44
C ALA A 67 14.12 -16.09 -0.18
N ARG A 68 13.54 -15.97 1.01
CA ARG A 68 14.25 -16.13 2.30
C ARG A 68 14.76 -17.54 2.57
N ARG A 69 14.20 -18.56 1.93
CA ARG A 69 14.62 -19.96 2.05
C ARG A 69 15.71 -20.35 1.05
N VAL A 70 16.00 -19.49 0.06
CA VAL A 70 17.11 -19.70 -0.87
C VAL A 70 18.39 -19.19 -0.18
N PRO A 71 19.42 -20.04 0.02
CA PRO A 71 20.70 -19.57 0.55
C PRO A 71 21.36 -18.62 -0.47
N PRO A 72 22.15 -17.63 -0.02
CA PRO A 72 22.94 -16.80 -0.93
C PRO A 72 23.94 -17.68 -1.69
N GLU A 73 24.08 -17.42 -2.99
CA GLU A 73 25.10 -18.01 -3.87
C GLU A 73 26.52 -17.55 -3.49
#